data_AF-A0A7V2HI24-F1
#
_entry.id   AF-A0A7V2HI24-F1
#
_cell.length_a   1.000
_cell.length_b   1.000
_cell.length_c   1.000
_cell.angle_alpha   90.00
_cell.angle_beta   90.00
_cell.angle_gamma   90.00
#
_symmetry.space_group_name_H-M   'P 1'
#
loop_
_entity.id
_entity.type
_entity.pdbx_description
1 polymer ?
#
loop_
_entity_poly.entity_id
_entity_poly.type
_entity_poly.pdbx_seq_one_letter_code
_entity_poly.pdbx_strand_id
1 'polypeptide(L)'
;MAFEFEKTMFEVYRETRYGNSYRVVYFTELQDHNKEHEINRAMAGEHFVDGFIRDVRKEEAKSVIESLLARMNSGEAISPDQFLSSLGNHLA
;
A
#
# COMPACT_ATOMS: atom_id res chain seq x y z
N MET A 1 7.29 -21.72 -17.31
CA MET A 1 8.26 -20.64 -17.03
C MET A 1 7.44 -19.54 -16.36
N ALA A 2 7.50 -19.43 -15.04
CA ALA A 2 6.73 -18.45 -14.26
C ALA A 2 7.69 -17.83 -13.26
N PHE A 3 8.39 -16.78 -13.70
CA PHE A 3 9.38 -16.03 -12.92
C PHE A 3 9.05 -14.54 -13.03
N GLU A 4 7.80 -14.17 -12.80
CA GLU A 4 7.31 -12.78 -12.76
C GLU A 4 6.11 -12.85 -11.82
N PHE A 5 6.13 -12.53 -10.52
CA PHE A 5 6.82 -11.50 -9.75
C PHE A 5 7.09 -12.07 -8.34
N GLU A 6 8.32 -12.02 -7.82
CA GLU A 6 8.60 -12.40 -6.41
C GLU A 6 8.25 -11.28 -5.40
N LYS A 7 7.69 -10.18 -5.92
CA LYS A 7 7.45 -8.95 -5.17
C LYS A 7 6.12 -8.34 -5.58
N THR A 8 5.34 -7.92 -4.60
CA THR A 8 4.14 -7.12 -4.81
C THR A 8 4.47 -5.65 -4.64
N MET A 9 4.18 -4.83 -5.66
CA MET A 9 4.31 -3.38 -5.56
C MET A 9 3.07 -2.80 -4.87
N PHE A 10 3.28 -1.93 -3.91
CA PHE A 10 2.20 -1.23 -3.22
C PHE A 10 2.45 0.27 -3.18
N GLU A 11 1.37 1.04 -3.08
CA GLU A 11 1.41 2.46 -2.75
C GLU A 11 0.33 2.79 -1.72
N VAL A 12 0.74 3.49 -0.68
CA VAL A 12 -0.13 4.14 0.28
C VAL A 12 -0.27 5.60 -0.11
N TYR A 13 -1.51 6.06 -0.20
CA TYR A 13 -1.85 7.42 -0.56
C TYR A 13 -2.97 7.93 0.34
N ARG A 14 -3.05 9.25 0.49
CA ARG A 14 -4.12 9.95 1.20
C ARG A 14 -5.18 10.41 0.21
N GLU A 15 -6.41 9.96 0.42
CA GLU A 15 -7.55 10.33 -0.41
C GLU A 15 -7.99 11.77 -0.12
N THR A 16 -7.80 12.69 -1.06
CA THR A 16 -8.09 14.12 -0.90
C THR A 16 -9.55 14.49 -1.19
N ARG A 17 -10.32 13.60 -1.82
CA ARG A 17 -11.61 13.93 -2.44
C ARG A 17 -12.82 13.83 -1.51
N TYR A 18 -12.82 12.91 -0.53
CA TYR A 18 -14.03 12.64 0.28
C TYR A 18 -13.81 12.34 1.76
N GLY A 19 -12.63 11.95 2.22
CA GLY A 19 -12.45 11.50 3.61
C GLY A 19 -11.10 11.80 4.24
N ASN A 20 -10.15 12.36 3.49
CA ASN A 20 -8.78 12.60 3.95
C ASN A 20 -8.10 11.34 4.54
N SER A 21 -8.59 10.16 4.13
CA SER A 21 -8.24 8.85 4.66
C SER A 21 -7.11 8.24 3.87
N TYR A 22 -6.21 7.55 4.55
CA TYR A 22 -5.14 6.76 3.97
C TYR A 22 -5.68 5.43 3.44
N ARG A 23 -5.26 5.08 2.23
CA ARG A 23 -5.59 3.84 1.52
C ARG A 23 -4.33 3.24 0.90
N VAL A 24 -4.37 1.96 0.59
CA VAL A 24 -3.31 1.24 -0.12
C VAL A 24 -3.84 0.65 -1.42
N VAL A 25 -3.02 0.67 -2.47
CA VAL A 25 -3.22 -0.07 -3.71
C VAL A 25 -2.07 -1.06 -3.90
N TYR A 26 -2.38 -2.29 -4.33
CA TYR A 26 -1.40 -3.33 -4.64
C TYR A 26 -1.36 -3.56 -6.15
N PHE A 27 -0.49 -2.84 -6.86
CA PHE A 27 -0.52 -2.76 -8.32
C PHE A 27 -0.35 -4.10 -9.04
N THR A 28 0.48 -4.98 -8.49
CA THR A 28 0.74 -6.33 -9.05
C THR A 28 -0.41 -7.30 -8.78
N GLU A 29 -1.36 -6.95 -7.92
CA GLU A 29 -2.55 -7.75 -7.61
C GLU A 29 -3.82 -7.21 -8.29
N LEU A 30 -3.72 -6.09 -8.99
CA LEU A 30 -4.82 -5.56 -9.79
C LEU A 30 -5.09 -6.46 -11.00
N GLN A 31 -6.37 -6.67 -11.29
CA GLN A 31 -6.83 -7.37 -12.49
C GLN A 31 -7.28 -6.34 -13.54
N ASP A 32 -7.28 -6.70 -14.83
CA ASP A 32 -7.55 -5.74 -15.90
C ASP A 32 -8.86 -4.95 -15.73
N HIS A 33 -9.88 -5.58 -15.14
CA HIS A 33 -11.19 -4.96 -14.93
C HIS A 33 -11.21 -3.88 -13.83
N ASN A 34 -10.27 -3.89 -12.88
CA ASN A 34 -10.22 -2.93 -11.75
C ASN A 34 -8.98 -2.02 -11.79
N LYS A 35 -8.00 -2.35 -12.65
CA LYS A 35 -6.71 -1.67 -12.72
C LYS A 35 -6.81 -0.19 -13.02
N GLU A 36 -7.51 0.21 -14.07
CA GLU A 36 -7.65 1.63 -14.43
C GLU A 36 -8.33 2.43 -13.31
N HIS A 37 -9.31 1.83 -12.63
CA HIS A 37 -10.04 2.52 -11.58
C HIS A 37 -9.18 2.76 -10.34
N GLU A 38 -8.43 1.75 -9.89
CA GLU A 38 -7.55 1.88 -8.73
C GLU A 38 -6.33 2.76 -9.03
N ILE A 39 -5.77 2.70 -10.24
CA ILE A 39 -4.71 3.63 -10.67
C ILE A 39 -5.21 5.07 -10.65
N ASN A 40 -6.40 5.34 -11.22
CA ASN A 40 -6.96 6.69 -11.23
C ASN A 40 -7.24 7.22 -9.82
N ARG A 41 -7.60 6.34 -8.86
CA ARG A 41 -7.77 6.74 -7.46
C ARG A 41 -6.45 7.07 -6.79
N ALA A 42 -5.41 6.24 -6.98
CA ALA A 42 -4.08 6.50 -6.42
C ALA A 42 -3.50 7.80 -6.98
N MET A 43 -3.60 8.01 -8.29
CA MET A 43 -3.15 9.23 -8.98
C MET A 43 -3.92 10.49 -8.56
N ALA A 44 -5.15 10.37 -8.08
CA ALA A 44 -5.94 11.49 -7.55
C ALA A 44 -5.64 11.77 -6.05
N GLY A 45 -4.98 10.85 -5.37
CA GLY A 45 -4.56 10.99 -3.98
C GLY A 45 -3.27 11.79 -3.83
N GLU A 46 -2.96 12.12 -2.59
CA GLU A 46 -1.63 12.61 -2.20
C GLU A 46 -0.76 11.39 -1.84
N HIS A 47 0.35 11.23 -2.54
CA HIS A 47 1.31 10.17 -2.27
C HIS A 47 1.81 10.24 -0.81
N PHE A 48 1.87 9.09 -0.13
CA PHE A 48 2.40 9.00 1.24
C PHE A 48 3.64 8.12 1.32
N VAL A 49 3.55 6.86 0.87
CA VAL A 49 4.70 5.96 0.78
C VAL A 49 4.42 4.83 -0.20
N ASP A 50 5.40 4.43 -0.99
CA ASP A 50 5.34 3.25 -1.85
C ASP A 50 6.49 2.27 -1.56
N GLY A 51 6.39 1.07 -2.12
CA GLY A 51 7.47 0.10 -2.04
C GLY A 51 7.09 -1.28 -2.57
N PHE A 52 7.91 -2.26 -2.22
CA PHE A 52 7.74 -3.65 -2.62
C PHE A 52 7.73 -4.56 -1.39
N ILE A 53 6.72 -5.43 -1.31
CA ILE A 53 6.63 -6.51 -0.32
C ILE A 53 7.03 -7.83 -0.96
N ARG A 54 7.70 -8.72 -0.21
CA ARG A 54 8.06 -10.05 -0.71
C ARG A 54 6.81 -10.92 -0.80
N ASP A 55 6.62 -11.61 -1.92
CA ASP A 55 5.42 -12.45 -2.12
C ASP A 55 5.28 -13.54 -1.06
N VAL A 56 6.40 -14.11 -0.61
CA VAL A 56 6.44 -15.12 0.47
C VAL A 56 5.89 -14.63 1.81
N ARG A 57 5.83 -13.31 2.02
CA ARG A 57 5.38 -12.67 3.26
C ARG A 57 4.29 -11.62 3.02
N LYS A 58 3.67 -11.63 1.83
CA LYS A 58 2.74 -10.56 1.45
C LYS A 58 1.51 -10.48 2.33
N GLU A 59 0.98 -11.61 2.79
CA GLU A 59 -0.21 -11.62 3.64
C GLU A 59 0.08 -11.03 5.03
N GLU A 60 1.26 -11.32 5.60
CA GLU A 60 1.73 -10.68 6.83
C GLU A 60 1.94 -9.18 6.62
N ALA A 61 2.57 -8.79 5.51
CA ALA A 61 2.81 -7.39 5.17
C ALA A 61 1.49 -6.60 5.01
N LYS A 62 0.50 -7.18 4.32
CA LYS A 62 -0.83 -6.60 4.16
C LYS A 62 -1.53 -6.37 5.49
N SER A 63 -1.47 -7.33 6.41
CA SER A 63 -2.06 -7.19 7.75
C SER A 63 -1.39 -6.06 8.57
N VAL A 64 -0.07 -5.90 8.44
CA VAL A 64 0.66 -4.77 9.05
C VAL A 64 0.22 -3.45 8.43
N ILE A 65 0.14 -3.36 7.09
CA ILE A 65 -0.32 -2.17 6.37
C ILE A 65 -1.74 -1.78 6.82
N GLU A 66 -2.68 -2.73 6.84
CA GLU A 66 -4.06 -2.48 7.28
C GLU A 66 -4.11 -1.93 8.71
N SER A 67 -3.32 -2.50 9.62
CA SER A 67 -3.23 -2.03 11.00
C SER A 67 -2.67 -0.61 11.11
N LEU A 68 -1.65 -0.27 10.31
CA LEU A 68 -1.08 1.08 10.26
C LEU A 68 -2.07 2.08 9.66
N LEU A 69 -2.77 1.72 8.59
CA LEU A 69 -3.80 2.56 7.97
C LEU A 69 -4.93 2.85 8.95
N ALA A 70 -5.40 1.86 9.71
CA ALA A 70 -6.44 2.05 10.73
C ALA A 70 -6.00 3.07 11.80
N ARG A 71 -4.73 3.00 12.24
CA ARG A 71 -4.14 3.94 13.19
C ARG A 71 -4.03 5.35 12.61
N MET A 72 -3.49 5.48 11.41
CA MET A 72 -3.37 6.77 10.71
C MET A 72 -4.73 7.42 10.46
N ASN A 73 -5.72 6.62 10.07
CA ASN A 73 -7.10 7.08 9.87
C ASN A 73 -7.83 7.42 11.18
N SER A 74 -7.33 6.93 12.32
CA SER A 74 -7.80 7.34 13.66
C SER A 74 -7.15 8.64 14.13
N GLY A 75 -6.27 9.25 13.33
CA GLY A 75 -5.58 10.51 13.63
C GLY A 75 -4.16 10.34 14.17
N GLU A 76 -3.63 9.12 14.21
CA GLU A 76 -2.24 8.91 14.59
C GLU A 76 -1.27 9.45 13.52
N ALA A 77 -0.33 10.29 13.93
CA ALA A 77 0.72 10.80 13.06
C ALA A 77 1.85 9.76 12.93
N ILE A 78 1.81 8.97 11.86
CA ILE A 78 2.88 8.04 11.47
C ILE A 78 3.64 8.65 10.30
N SER A 79 4.98 8.71 10.40
CA SER A 79 5.83 9.15 9.29
C SER A 79 6.09 8.03 8.28
N PRO A 80 6.41 8.35 7.01
CA PRO A 80 6.78 7.34 6.01
C PRO A 80 7.91 6.41 6.49
N ASP A 81 8.92 6.94 7.17
CA ASP A 81 10.03 6.15 7.72
C ASP A 81 9.59 5.16 8.80
N GLN A 82 8.66 5.57 9.68
CA GLN A 82 8.09 4.68 10.70
C GLN A 82 7.19 3.61 10.07
N PHE A 83 6.48 3.96 9.00
CA PHE A 83 5.66 3.03 8.23
C PHE A 83 6.53 1.93 7.62
N LEU A 84 7.61 2.32 6.92
CA LEU A 84 8.57 1.39 6.33
C LEU A 84 9.31 0.58 7.39
N SER A 85 9.68 1.19 8.52
CA SER A 85 10.30 0.49 9.64
C SER A 85 9.39 -0.58 10.25
N SER A 86 8.08 -0.33 10.30
CA SER A 86 7.08 -1.30 10.76
C SER A 86 6.94 -2.48 9.79
N LEU A 87 7.10 -2.23 8.49
CA LEU A 87 7.16 -3.28 7.48
C LEU A 87 8.47 -4.08 7.54
N GLY A 88 9.60 -3.46 7.86
CA GLY A 88 10.86 -4.12 8.21
C GLY A 88 11.22 -5.31 7.31
N ASN A 89 11.23 -6.52 7.89
CA ASN A 89 11.62 -7.77 7.22
C ASN A 89 10.63 -8.29 6.14
N HIS A 90 9.52 -7.59 5.91
CA HIS A 90 8.53 -7.93 4.87
C HIS A 90 8.83 -7.19 3.55
N LEU A 91 9.65 -6.14 3.60
CA LEU A 91 10.10 -5.40 2.41
C LEU A 91 11.09 -6.24 1.57
N ALA A 92 11.05 -6.00 0.27
CA ALA A 92 11.76 -6.79 -0.74
C ALA A 92 13.00 -6.10 -1.32
#